data_AF-A0A1P8LXA7-F1
#
_entry.id   AF-A0A1P8LXA7-F1
#
_cell.length_a   1.000
_cell.length_b   1.000
_cell.length_c   1.000
_cell.angle_alpha   90.00
_cell.angle_beta   90.00
_cell.angle_gamma   90.00
#
_symmetry.space_group_name_H-M   'P 1'
#
loop_
_entity.id
_entity.type
_entity.pdbx_description
1 polymer ?
#
loop_
_entity_poly.entity_id
_entity_poly.type
_entity_poly.pdbx_seq_one_letter_code
_entity_poly.pdbx_strand_id
1 'polypeptide(L)'
;MVDDDILAVAEAAAVLECPGVEQHSAEFRLRSAIAAAVSHGKPVRQIATVAHMTALEVVDAAEAVAYQDRCEPDAVHSSMVQLA
;
A
#
# COMPACT_ATOMS: atom_id res chain seq x y z
N MET A 1 18.32 -14.90 6.80
CA MET A 1 17.12 -14.77 5.97
C MET A 1 16.98 -13.29 5.67
N VAL A 2 16.87 -12.90 4.40
CA VAL A 2 16.56 -11.51 4.05
C VAL A 2 15.12 -11.27 4.45
N ASP A 3 14.81 -10.09 4.96
CA ASP A 3 13.44 -9.76 5.38
C ASP A 3 12.63 -9.42 4.12
N ASP A 4 11.84 -10.38 3.62
CA ASP A 4 11.13 -10.29 2.33
C ASP A 4 10.20 -9.06 2.23
N ASP A 5 9.59 -8.65 3.34
CA ASP A 5 8.73 -7.46 3.38
C ASP A 5 9.53 -6.17 3.16
N ILE A 6 10.70 -6.06 3.78
CA ILE A 6 11.59 -4.91 3.62
C ILE A 6 12.17 -4.88 2.20
N LEU A 7 12.47 -6.04 1.62
CA LEU A 7 12.91 -6.15 0.23
C LEU A 7 11.81 -5.69 -0.72
N ALA A 8 10.56 -6.13 -0.54
CA ALA A 8 9.43 -5.74 -1.38
C ALA A 8 9.17 -4.22 -1.34
N VAL A 9 9.29 -3.59 -0.16
CA VAL A 9 9.20 -2.13 -0.03
C VAL A 9 10.33 -1.44 -0.79
N ALA A 10 11.57 -1.92 -0.66
CA ALA A 10 12.72 -1.34 -1.36
C ALA A 10 12.60 -1.47 -2.89
N GLU A 11 12.14 -2.61 -3.39
CA GLU A 11 11.91 -2.81 -4.83
C GLU A 11 10.79 -1.90 -5.35
N ALA A 12 9.69 -1.78 -4.62
CA ALA A 12 8.59 -0.90 -5.00
C ALA A 12 9.01 0.57 -5.02
N ALA A 13 9.84 1.00 -4.06
CA ALA A 13 10.40 2.35 -4.02
C ALA A 13 11.33 2.60 -5.22
N ALA A 14 12.22 1.67 -5.53
CA ALA A 14 13.12 1.78 -6.68
C ALA A 14 12.36 1.84 -8.02
N VAL A 15 11.23 1.13 -8.15
CA VAL A 15 10.38 1.18 -9.35
C VAL A 15 9.70 2.55 -9.49
N LEU A 16 9.32 3.20 -8.39
CA LEU A 16 8.71 4.54 -8.41
C LEU A 16 9.71 5.60 -8.89
N GLU A 17 10.99 5.44 -8.58
CA GLU A 17 12.07 6.34 -9.02
C GLU A 17 12.47 6.15 -10.49
N CYS A 18 12.00 5.08 -11.14
CA CYS A 18 12.34 4.78 -12.53
C CYS A 18 11.59 5.70 -13.53
N PRO A 19 12.30 6.44 -14.40
CA PRO A 19 11.66 7.26 -15.42
C PRO A 19 10.93 6.37 -16.46
N GLY A 20 9.67 6.71 -16.76
CA GLY A 20 8.85 6.00 -17.74
C GLY A 20 7.92 4.92 -17.16
N VAL A 21 7.89 4.75 -15.84
CA VAL A 21 6.89 3.91 -15.16
C VAL A 21 5.60 4.69 -14.94
N GLU A 22 4.44 4.04 -15.11
CA GLU A 22 3.14 4.57 -14.70
C GLU A 22 3.15 4.86 -13.19
N GLN A 23 3.28 6.14 -12.85
CA GLN A 23 3.45 6.60 -11.47
C GLN A 23 2.32 6.13 -10.56
N HIS A 24 1.07 6.21 -11.03
CA HIS A 24 -0.09 5.82 -10.23
C HIS A 24 -0.06 4.33 -9.83
N SER A 25 0.34 3.44 -10.75
CA SER A 25 0.48 2.01 -10.48
C SER A 25 1.67 1.71 -9.56
N ALA A 26 2.77 2.45 -9.69
CA ALA A 26 3.95 2.30 -8.84
C ALA A 26 3.69 2.80 -7.41
N GLU A 27 3.02 3.95 -7.25
CA GLU A 27 2.62 4.49 -5.96
C GLU A 27 1.67 3.54 -5.21
N PHE A 28 0.70 2.96 -5.91
CA PHE A 28 -0.19 1.97 -5.31
C PHE A 28 0.58 0.75 -4.81
N ARG A 29 1.49 0.21 -5.63
CA ARG A 29 2.34 -0.93 -5.25
C ARG A 29 3.21 -0.62 -4.03
N LEU A 30 3.81 0.56 -3.97
CA LEU A 30 4.59 1.00 -2.81
C LEU A 30 3.73 1.06 -1.54
N ARG A 31 2.54 1.66 -1.62
CA ARG A 31 1.61 1.73 -0.48
C ARG A 31 1.15 0.35 -0.02
N SER A 32 0.84 -0.57 -0.93
CA SER A 32 0.49 -1.95 -0.59
C SER A 32 1.65 -2.70 0.10
N ALA A 33 2.88 -2.54 -0.40
CA ALA A 33 4.06 -3.16 0.22
C ALA A 33 4.32 -2.59 1.64
N ILE A 34 4.16 -1.28 1.81
CA ILE A 34 4.24 -0.62 3.13
C ILE A 34 3.17 -1.17 4.08
N ALA A 35 1.92 -1.25 3.64
CA ALA A 35 0.82 -1.76 4.45
C ALA A 35 1.05 -3.22 4.89
N ALA A 36 1.56 -4.06 3.98
CA ALA A 36 1.92 -5.45 4.28
C ALA A 36 3.05 -5.53 5.32
N ALA A 37 4.13 -4.77 5.13
CA ALA A 37 5.26 -4.73 6.06
C ALA A 37 4.83 -4.25 7.46
N VAL A 38 4.00 -3.20 7.55
CA VAL A 38 3.44 -2.73 8.83
C VAL A 38 2.56 -3.81 9.47
N SER A 39 1.70 -4.46 8.68
CA SER A 39 0.81 -5.54 9.16
C SER A 39 1.58 -6.77 9.66
N HIS A 40 2.73 -7.07 9.06
CA HIS A 40 3.65 -8.12 9.50
C HIS A 40 4.52 -7.70 10.70
N GLY A 41 4.31 -6.50 11.25
CA GLY A 41 5.00 -6.01 12.44
C GLY A 41 6.41 -5.51 12.18
N LYS A 42 6.75 -5.17 10.94
CA LYS A 42 8.07 -4.59 10.63
C LYS A 42 8.19 -3.18 11.21
N PRO A 43 9.39 -2.79 11.69
CA PRO A 43 9.55 -1.50 12.34
C PRO A 43 9.40 -0.36 11.33
N VAL A 44 8.49 0.57 11.62
CA VAL A 44 8.18 1.75 10.77
C VAL A 44 9.44 2.53 10.38
N ARG A 45 10.42 2.67 11.29
CA ARG A 45 11.68 3.35 10.99
C ARG A 45 12.49 2.66 9.88
N GLN A 46 12.48 1.34 9.84
CA GLN A 46 13.19 0.57 8.82
C GLN A 46 12.48 0.70 7.47
N ILE A 47 11.15 0.58 7.46
CA ILE A 47 10.30 0.79 6.28
C ILE A 47 10.53 2.19 5.71
N ALA A 48 10.48 3.22 6.55
CA ALA A 48 10.73 4.62 6.18
C ALA A 48 12.11 4.82 5.54
N THR A 49 13.13 4.16 6.08
CA THR A 49 14.50 4.24 5.55
C THR A 49 14.59 3.67 4.14
N VAL A 50 14.00 2.50 3.89
CA VAL A 50 14.08 1.83 2.57
C VAL A 50 13.13 2.44 1.54
N ALA A 51 12.02 3.03 1.98
CA ALA A 51 11.07 3.71 1.10
C ALA A 51 11.46 5.16 0.78
N HIS A 52 12.54 5.67 1.39
CA HIS A 52 12.91 7.10 1.32
C HIS A 52 11.79 8.05 1.78
N MET A 53 11.01 7.62 2.76
CA MET A 53 9.86 8.34 3.31
C MET A 53 10.08 8.67 4.79
N THR A 54 9.29 9.60 5.31
CA THR A 54 9.20 9.85 6.75
C THR A 54 8.34 8.79 7.44
N ALA A 55 8.50 8.64 8.76
CA ALA A 55 7.67 7.71 9.54
C ALA A 55 6.17 8.07 9.50
N LEU A 56 5.84 9.36 9.35
CA LEU A 56 4.45 9.81 9.22
C LEU A 56 3.86 9.34 7.89
N GLU A 57 4.57 9.58 6.78
CA GLU A 57 4.12 9.18 5.45
C GLU A 57 3.97 7.66 5.31
N VAL A 58 4.79 6.88 6.02
CA VAL A 58 4.64 5.42 6.09
C VAL A 58 3.35 5.01 6.79
N VAL A 59 2.98 5.67 7.88
CA VAL A 59 1.72 5.41 8.58
C VAL A 59 0.53 5.82 7.72
N ASP A 60 0.58 7.00 7.11
CA ASP A 60 -0.47 7.48 6.20
C ASP A 60 -0.65 6.53 5.00
N ALA A 61 0.45 6.03 4.43
CA ALA A 61 0.42 5.06 3.32
C ALA A 61 -0.21 3.73 3.72
N ALA A 62 0.11 3.21 4.91
CA ALA A 62 -0.49 1.98 5.43
C ALA A 62 -1.99 2.18 5.74
N GLU A 63 -2.35 3.31 6.32
CA GLU A 63 -3.72 3.67 6.65
C GLU A 63 -4.59 3.83 5.40
N ALA A 64 -4.08 4.51 4.36
CA ALA A 64 -4.79 4.69 3.11
C ALA A 64 -5.26 3.35 2.49
N VAL A 65 -4.42 2.32 2.54
CA VAL A 65 -4.77 0.97 2.07
C VAL A 65 -5.81 0.31 2.99
N ALA A 66 -5.65 0.44 4.31
CA ALA A 66 -6.58 -0.13 5.28
C ALA A 66 -7.99 0.50 5.25
N TYR A 67 -8.11 1.75 4.79
CA TYR A 67 -9.40 2.41 4.57
C TYR A 67 -10.05 2.01 3.24
N GLN A 68 -9.25 1.80 2.19
CA GLN A 68 -9.77 1.28 0.92
C GLN A 68 -10.39 -0.11 1.11
N ASP A 69 -9.72 -0.98 1.86
CA ASP A 69 -10.21 -2.33 2.18
C ASP A 69 -11.51 -2.29 3.01
N ARG A 70 -11.66 -1.29 3.89
CA ARG A 70 -12.87 -1.09 4.71
C ARG A 70 -14.03 -0.38 4.02
N CYS A 71 -13.80 0.28 2.88
CA CYS A 71 -14.86 0.96 2.14
C CYS A 71 -15.52 0.08 1.06
N GLU A 72 -15.00 -1.13 0.82
CA GLU A 72 -15.63 -2.16 -0.03
C GLU A 72 -16.41 -3.25 0.75
N PRO A 73 -17.40 -2.89 1.60
CA PRO A 73 -18.48 -3.85 1.85
C PRO A 73 -19.91 -3.29 1.67
N ASP A 74 -20.19 -2.40 0.70
CA ASP A 74 -21.61 -2.03 0.41
C ASP A 74 -21.94 -1.51 -1.00
N ALA A 75 -21.17 -1.88 -2.04
CA ALA A 75 -21.49 -1.48 -3.43
C ALA A 75 -22.20 -2.55 -4.26
N VAL A 76 -22.61 -3.69 -3.67
CA VAL A 76 -23.26 -4.78 -4.44
C VAL A 76 -24.41 -5.45 -3.67
N HIS A 77 -25.40 -4.67 -3.21
CA HIS A 77 -26.74 -5.21 -2.90
C HIS A 77 -27.88 -4.30 -3.40
N SER A 78 -27.61 -3.46 -4.40
CA SER A 78 -28.63 -2.64 -5.06
C SER A 78 -28.90 -3.11 -6.49
N SER A 79 -29.40 -4.33 -6.66
CA SER A 79 -30.07 -4.71 -7.92
C SER A 79 -30.93 -5.98 -7.78
N MET A 80 -32.11 -5.88 -7.15
CA MET A 80 -33.30 -6.68 -7.53
C MET A 80 -34.57 -6.28 -6.74
N VAL A 81 -34.95 -5.00 -6.81
CA VAL A 81 -36.37 -4.63 -6.74
C VAL A 81 -36.70 -3.93 -8.06
N GLN A 82 -36.70 -4.71 -9.13
CA GLN A 82 -37.39 -4.33 -10.35
C GLN A 82 -38.86 -4.68 -10.16
N LEU A 83 -39.68 -3.64 -10.27
CA LEU A 83 -41.13 -3.69 -10.44
C LEU A 83 -41.57 -4.88 -11.30
N ALA A 84 -42.52 -5.66 -10.77
CA ALA A 84 -43.67 -6.20 -11.48
C ALA A 84 -44.71 -6.67 -10.46
#